data_AF-A0A7Z1R6A8-F1
#
_entry.id   AF-A0A7Z1R6A8-F1
#
_cell.length_a   1.000
_cell.length_b   1.000
_cell.length_c   1.000
_cell.angle_alpha   90.00
_cell.angle_beta   90.00
_cell.angle_gamma   90.00
#
_symmetry.space_group_name_H-M   'P 1'
#
loop_
_entity.id
_entity.type
_entity.pdbx_description
1 polymer ?
#
loop_
_entity_poly.entity_id
_entity_poly.type
_entity_poly.pdbx_seq_one_letter_code
_entity_poly.pdbx_strand_id
1 'polypeptide(L)'
;MGRLATWVATLTVVALAPGLGAQSMDDTVQRAAATYSAWAEKLGEFTRGIEFDEEDLTTLIERYPEMQSLDLKEAEWSVTDPARFDDNMRQVLAEPEYRTWASRSGLDPEVWLRTVTRISSVYMIASIERSRPAAEAQRREFEAMVEAQCAQSDPETCRSMREELAAGDAMSEALFKALGKLPPPTAGERALMDRYYDQLTLAMGEDEGSPEEGSWDDSEEYSDPEE
;
A
#
# COMPACT_ATOMS: atom_id res chain seq x y z
N MET A 1 14.05 12.89 -18.21
CA MET A 1 13.56 12.49 -16.88
C MET A 1 13.16 11.04 -17.03
N GLY A 2 14.01 10.13 -16.53
CA GLY A 2 13.71 8.69 -16.58
C GLY A 2 12.50 8.42 -15.70
N ARG A 3 11.58 7.59 -16.18
CA ARG A 3 10.43 7.16 -15.39
C ARG A 3 10.98 6.16 -14.37
N LEU A 4 10.79 6.43 -13.09
CA LEU A 4 11.20 5.52 -12.01
C LEU A 4 10.35 4.25 -12.12
N ALA A 5 10.98 3.09 -12.02
CA ALA A 5 10.37 1.76 -12.08
C ALA A 5 9.39 1.64 -10.92
N THR A 6 8.13 1.96 -11.18
CA THR A 6 7.12 2.08 -10.14
C THR A 6 6.59 0.70 -9.77
N TRP A 7 7.08 -0.42 -10.31
CA TRP A 7 6.52 -1.76 -10.08
C TRP A 7 6.58 -2.28 -8.63
N VAL A 8 7.66 -2.05 -7.86
CA VAL A 8 7.68 -2.42 -6.43
C VAL A 8 6.78 -1.49 -5.65
N ALA A 9 6.86 -0.18 -5.92
CA ALA A 9 5.91 0.78 -5.40
C ALA A 9 4.47 0.43 -5.82
N THR A 10 4.23 -0.21 -6.97
CA THR A 10 2.90 -0.59 -7.48
C THR A 10 2.41 -1.88 -6.83
N LEU A 11 3.27 -2.87 -6.63
CA LEU A 11 2.97 -4.03 -5.78
C LEU A 11 2.69 -3.60 -4.34
N THR A 12 3.30 -2.51 -3.87
CA THR A 12 3.08 -1.90 -2.57
C THR A 12 1.90 -0.90 -2.53
N VAL A 13 1.57 -0.22 -3.63
CA VAL A 13 0.50 0.79 -3.78
C VAL A 13 -0.85 0.13 -4.06
N VAL A 14 -0.88 -0.95 -4.84
CA VAL A 14 -2.06 -1.84 -4.97
C VAL A 14 -2.42 -2.49 -3.62
N ALA A 15 -1.46 -2.49 -2.70
CA ALA A 15 -1.55 -3.02 -1.36
C ALA A 15 -1.90 -1.96 -0.29
N LEU A 16 -1.51 -0.70 -0.50
CA LEU A 16 -1.59 0.38 0.50
C LEU A 16 -2.45 1.58 0.09
N ALA A 17 -3.03 1.63 -1.12
CA ALA A 17 -3.72 2.84 -1.59
C ALA A 17 -5.25 2.68 -1.72
N PRO A 18 -6.03 2.71 -0.61
CA PRO A 18 -7.50 2.73 -0.63
C PRO A 18 -8.13 3.70 -1.64
N GLY A 19 -7.37 4.71 -2.09
CA GLY A 19 -7.81 5.76 -3.01
C GLY A 19 -7.73 5.49 -4.51
N LEU A 20 -7.11 4.40 -5.01
CA LEU A 20 -6.95 4.21 -6.47
C LEU A 20 -8.22 3.77 -7.23
N GLY A 21 -9.37 3.63 -6.54
CA GLY A 21 -10.65 3.23 -7.12
C GLY A 21 -11.84 4.16 -6.87
N ALA A 22 -11.64 5.32 -6.21
CA ALA A 22 -12.74 6.17 -5.79
C ALA A 22 -13.13 7.20 -6.88
N GLN A 23 -14.04 6.83 -7.78
CA GLN A 23 -14.75 7.78 -8.66
C GLN A 23 -16.27 7.87 -8.42
N SER A 24 -16.88 7.11 -7.50
CA SER A 24 -18.29 7.29 -7.08
C SER A 24 -18.67 6.52 -5.80
N MET A 25 -19.37 7.12 -4.84
CA MET A 25 -19.36 6.68 -3.43
C MET A 25 -20.10 5.37 -3.03
N ASP A 26 -21.04 4.80 -3.79
CA ASP A 26 -21.81 3.62 -3.31
C ASP A 26 -21.35 2.25 -3.87
N ASP A 27 -21.00 2.18 -5.16
CA ASP A 27 -20.53 0.92 -5.79
C ASP A 27 -19.01 0.71 -5.62
N THR A 28 -18.28 1.71 -5.13
CA THR A 28 -16.80 1.68 -5.11
C THR A 28 -16.21 1.00 -3.90
N VAL A 29 -16.82 1.08 -2.71
CA VAL A 29 -16.23 0.46 -1.51
C VAL A 29 -16.23 -1.06 -1.62
N GLN A 30 -17.37 -1.65 -2.01
CA GLN A 30 -17.46 -3.10 -2.22
C GLN A 30 -16.59 -3.58 -3.38
N ARG A 31 -16.56 -2.81 -4.48
CA ARG A 31 -15.70 -3.14 -5.64
C ARG A 31 -14.22 -3.02 -5.29
N ALA A 32 -13.81 -1.96 -4.57
CA ALA A 32 -12.45 -1.78 -4.11
C ALA A 32 -12.06 -2.93 -3.18
N ALA A 33 -12.86 -3.23 -2.16
CA ALA A 33 -12.66 -4.37 -1.27
C ALA A 33 -12.53 -5.70 -2.01
N ALA A 34 -13.39 -5.95 -3.00
CA ALA A 34 -13.30 -7.14 -3.84
C ALA A 34 -12.01 -7.18 -4.67
N THR A 35 -11.60 -6.05 -5.24
CA THR A 35 -10.33 -5.89 -5.97
C THR A 35 -9.13 -6.16 -5.06
N TYR A 36 -9.06 -5.54 -3.87
CA TYR A 36 -8.02 -5.81 -2.87
C TYR A 36 -7.99 -7.27 -2.48
N SER A 37 -9.16 -7.86 -2.26
CA SER A 37 -9.25 -9.25 -1.89
C SER A 37 -8.73 -10.18 -2.99
N ALA A 38 -9.03 -9.91 -4.26
CA ALA A 38 -8.53 -10.71 -5.37
C ALA A 38 -7.00 -10.54 -5.55
N TRP A 39 -6.49 -9.32 -5.33
CA TRP A 39 -5.06 -9.06 -5.29
C TRP A 39 -4.35 -9.81 -4.16
N ALA A 40 -4.89 -9.79 -2.95
CA ALA A 40 -4.32 -10.51 -1.82
C ALA A 40 -4.28 -12.03 -2.06
N GLU A 41 -5.30 -12.60 -2.70
CA GLU A 41 -5.30 -14.01 -3.12
C GLU A 41 -4.17 -14.30 -4.12
N LYS A 42 -4.06 -13.47 -5.17
CA LYS A 42 -3.02 -13.62 -6.19
C LYS A 42 -1.60 -13.47 -5.63
N LEU A 43 -1.38 -12.48 -4.77
CA LEU A 43 -0.12 -12.29 -4.04
C LEU A 43 0.20 -13.50 -3.16
N GLY A 44 -0.78 -14.03 -2.43
CA GLY A 44 -0.62 -15.21 -1.59
C GLY A 44 -0.32 -16.49 -2.36
N GLU A 45 -0.90 -16.65 -3.56
CA GLU A 45 -0.58 -17.76 -4.46
C GLU A 45 0.84 -17.62 -5.02
N PHE A 46 1.20 -16.43 -5.49
CA PHE A 46 2.50 -16.15 -6.09
C PHE A 46 3.66 -16.35 -5.10
N THR A 47 3.47 -15.91 -3.86
CA THR A 47 4.47 -16.03 -2.78
C THR A 47 4.39 -17.35 -2.01
N ARG A 48 3.53 -18.28 -2.43
CA ARG A 48 3.34 -19.56 -1.72
C ARG A 48 4.65 -20.34 -1.61
N GLY A 49 5.00 -20.71 -0.37
CA GLY A 49 6.20 -21.47 -0.06
C GLY A 49 7.50 -20.68 -0.12
N ILE A 50 7.41 -19.35 -0.24
CA ILE A 50 8.55 -18.45 -0.11
C ILE A 50 8.59 -17.95 1.33
N GLU A 51 9.76 -18.07 1.92
CA GLU A 51 10.15 -17.42 3.17
C GLU A 51 11.41 -16.60 2.85
N PHE A 52 11.61 -15.49 3.55
CA PHE A 52 12.83 -14.69 3.43
C PHE A 52 13.60 -14.68 4.74
N ASP A 53 14.90 -14.47 4.63
CA ASP A 53 15.80 -14.31 5.78
C ASP A 53 16.40 -12.90 5.87
N GLU A 54 17.39 -12.75 6.74
CA GLU A 54 18.06 -11.45 6.95
C GLU A 54 18.83 -11.00 5.72
N GLU A 55 19.46 -11.92 4.98
CA GLU A 55 20.25 -11.61 3.77
C GLU A 55 19.33 -11.11 2.66
N ASP A 56 18.18 -11.75 2.45
CA ASP A 56 17.17 -11.31 1.49
C ASP A 56 16.69 -9.88 1.79
N LEU A 57 16.40 -9.61 3.06
CA LEU A 57 15.87 -8.32 3.51
C LEU A 57 16.91 -7.20 3.39
N THR A 58 18.15 -7.44 3.82
CA THR A 58 19.23 -6.47 3.67
C THR A 58 19.58 -6.25 2.21
N THR A 59 19.56 -7.32 1.39
CA THR A 59 19.76 -7.20 -0.06
C THR A 59 18.69 -6.32 -0.68
N LEU A 60 17.42 -6.47 -0.28
CA LEU A 60 16.35 -5.60 -0.77
C LEU A 60 16.62 -4.15 -0.38
N ILE A 61 16.93 -3.87 0.88
CA ILE A 61 17.20 -2.51 1.39
C ILE A 61 18.36 -1.87 0.61
N GLU A 62 19.48 -2.59 0.47
CA GLU A 62 20.69 -2.08 -0.20
C GLU A 62 20.47 -1.85 -1.71
N ARG A 63 19.70 -2.73 -2.35
CA ARG A 63 19.53 -2.74 -3.81
C ARG A 63 18.26 -2.03 -4.27
N TYR A 64 17.41 -1.59 -3.35
CA TYR A 64 16.15 -0.92 -3.65
C TYR A 64 16.33 0.27 -4.61
N PRO A 65 17.30 1.19 -4.41
CA PRO A 65 17.47 2.33 -5.31
C PRO A 65 17.85 1.92 -6.73
N GLU A 66 18.71 0.92 -6.88
CA GLU A 66 19.07 0.37 -8.21
C GLU A 66 17.86 -0.27 -8.88
N MET A 67 17.08 -1.05 -8.12
CA MET A 67 15.90 -1.74 -8.61
C MET A 67 14.78 -0.78 -9.03
N GLN A 68 14.61 0.33 -8.32
CA GLN A 68 13.69 1.43 -8.66
C GLN A 68 14.12 2.22 -9.90
N SER A 69 15.41 2.16 -10.27
CA SER A 69 15.94 2.89 -11.42
C SER A 69 15.81 2.16 -12.76
N LEU A 70 15.28 0.93 -12.78
CA LEU A 70 15.17 0.10 -13.99
C LEU A 70 14.15 0.69 -14.97
N ASP A 71 14.50 0.84 -16.25
CA ASP A 71 13.59 1.36 -17.29
C ASP A 71 12.68 0.26 -17.84
N LEU A 72 11.78 -0.23 -16.98
CA LEU A 72 10.79 -1.23 -17.35
C LEU A 72 9.67 -0.59 -18.18
N LYS A 73 9.14 -1.33 -19.17
CA LYS A 73 8.04 -0.86 -20.04
C LYS A 73 6.66 -0.93 -19.36
N GLU A 74 6.57 -0.42 -18.14
CA GLU A 74 5.41 -0.56 -17.23
C GLU A 74 4.18 0.21 -17.67
N ALA A 75 4.36 1.28 -18.47
CA ALA A 75 3.26 2.13 -18.93
C ALA A 75 2.22 1.40 -19.78
N GLU A 76 2.52 0.16 -20.21
CA GLU A 76 1.61 -0.71 -20.96
C GLU A 76 0.85 -1.71 -20.05
N TRP A 77 1.14 -1.75 -18.75
CA TRP A 77 0.66 -2.79 -17.84
C TRP A 77 -0.54 -2.31 -17.04
N SER A 78 -1.59 -3.15 -16.96
CA SER A 78 -2.74 -2.88 -16.10
C SER A 78 -2.47 -3.44 -14.71
N VAL A 79 -1.85 -2.62 -13.87
CA VAL A 79 -1.43 -3.00 -12.52
C VAL A 79 -2.53 -2.90 -11.47
N THR A 80 -3.68 -2.32 -11.82
CA THR A 80 -4.86 -2.22 -10.93
C THR A 80 -5.84 -3.38 -11.12
N ASP A 81 -5.72 -4.16 -12.19
CA ASP A 81 -6.59 -5.28 -12.49
C ASP A 81 -5.99 -6.61 -11.99
N PRO A 82 -6.59 -7.25 -10.96
CA PRO A 82 -6.09 -8.52 -10.42
C PRO A 82 -6.15 -9.67 -11.44
N ALA A 83 -7.01 -9.58 -12.46
CA ALA A 83 -7.06 -10.57 -13.54
C ALA A 83 -5.80 -10.56 -14.41
N ARG A 84 -5.06 -9.44 -14.42
CA ARG A 84 -3.80 -9.26 -15.14
C ARG A 84 -2.57 -9.59 -14.31
N PHE A 85 -2.73 -9.97 -13.04
CA PHE A 85 -1.61 -10.28 -12.13
C PHE A 85 -0.57 -11.21 -12.77
N ASP A 86 -1.00 -12.37 -13.26
CA ASP A 86 -0.12 -13.40 -13.80
C ASP A 86 0.53 -12.98 -15.14
N ASP A 87 -0.16 -12.15 -15.92
CA ASP A 87 0.40 -11.53 -17.13
C ASP A 87 1.50 -10.53 -16.75
N ASN A 88 1.24 -9.65 -15.79
CA ASN A 88 2.16 -8.61 -15.34
C ASN A 88 3.44 -9.22 -14.75
N MET A 89 3.34 -10.24 -13.89
CA MET A 89 4.52 -10.93 -13.35
C MET A 89 5.36 -11.59 -14.45
N ARG A 90 4.71 -12.20 -15.45
CA ARG A 90 5.41 -12.77 -16.61
C ARG A 90 6.08 -11.70 -17.47
N GLN A 91 5.49 -10.52 -17.58
CA GLN A 91 6.09 -9.40 -18.31
C GLN A 91 7.35 -8.89 -17.61
N VAL A 92 7.32 -8.70 -16.28
CA VAL A 92 8.53 -8.38 -15.49
C VAL A 92 9.64 -9.40 -15.72
N LEU A 93 9.32 -10.70 -15.66
CA LEU A 93 10.29 -11.78 -15.90
C LEU A 93 10.76 -11.88 -17.36
N ALA A 94 10.06 -11.25 -18.30
CA ALA A 94 10.46 -11.15 -19.69
C ALA A 94 11.35 -9.92 -19.96
N GLU A 95 11.33 -8.91 -19.08
CA GLU A 95 12.11 -7.69 -19.26
C GLU A 95 13.62 -7.96 -19.20
N PRO A 96 14.38 -7.69 -20.28
CA PRO A 96 15.81 -7.96 -20.32
C PRO A 96 16.60 -7.19 -19.25
N GLU A 97 16.15 -5.98 -18.93
CA GLU A 97 16.82 -5.11 -17.96
C GLU A 97 16.73 -5.68 -16.55
N TYR A 98 15.52 -6.07 -16.12
CA TYR A 98 15.29 -6.74 -14.83
C TYR A 98 16.14 -8.02 -14.71
N ARG A 99 16.09 -8.89 -15.73
CA ARG A 99 16.83 -10.16 -15.72
C ARG A 99 18.34 -9.95 -15.66
N THR A 100 18.85 -8.99 -16.42
CA THR A 100 20.29 -8.66 -16.45
C THR A 100 20.73 -8.09 -15.11
N TRP A 101 19.92 -7.21 -14.52
CA TRP A 101 20.16 -6.65 -13.19
C TRP A 101 20.13 -7.71 -12.08
N ALA A 102 19.18 -8.64 -12.10
CA ALA A 102 19.13 -9.71 -11.11
C ALA A 102 20.35 -10.64 -11.25
N SER A 103 20.66 -11.04 -12.49
CA SER A 103 21.78 -11.95 -12.78
C SER A 103 23.15 -11.35 -12.40
N ARG A 104 23.39 -10.06 -12.70
CA ARG A 104 24.65 -9.39 -12.30
C ARG A 104 24.79 -9.26 -10.78
N SER A 105 23.67 -9.29 -10.06
CA SER A 105 23.61 -9.21 -8.60
C SER A 105 23.69 -10.59 -7.94
N GLY A 106 23.86 -11.66 -8.73
CA GLY A 106 23.90 -13.04 -8.22
C GLY A 106 22.53 -13.60 -7.83
N LEU A 107 21.45 -12.95 -8.23
CA LEU A 107 20.08 -13.32 -7.88
C LEU A 107 19.43 -14.12 -9.02
N ASP A 108 18.66 -15.15 -8.68
CA ASP A 108 17.73 -15.77 -9.63
C ASP A 108 16.53 -14.83 -9.84
N PRO A 109 16.23 -14.39 -11.08
CA PRO A 109 15.19 -13.39 -11.30
C PRO A 109 13.79 -13.82 -10.84
N GLU A 110 13.42 -15.09 -10.98
CA GLU A 110 12.09 -15.56 -10.61
C GLU A 110 11.97 -15.71 -9.10
N VAL A 111 12.95 -16.34 -8.46
CA VAL A 111 13.00 -16.49 -7.00
C VAL A 111 13.05 -15.11 -6.34
N TRP A 112 13.86 -14.19 -6.86
CA TRP A 112 13.98 -12.84 -6.32
C TRP A 112 12.67 -12.06 -6.42
N LEU A 113 11.98 -12.08 -7.58
CA LEU A 113 10.69 -11.41 -7.73
C LEU A 113 9.67 -11.90 -6.69
N ARG A 114 9.61 -13.21 -6.46
CA ARG A 114 8.72 -13.80 -5.46
C ARG A 114 9.14 -13.44 -4.04
N THR A 115 10.44 -13.39 -3.76
CA THR A 115 11.01 -13.01 -2.46
C THR A 115 10.71 -11.56 -2.11
N VAL A 116 10.94 -10.63 -3.04
CA VAL A 116 10.59 -9.20 -2.86
C VAL A 116 9.08 -9.05 -2.65
N THR A 117 8.26 -9.78 -3.41
CA THR A 117 6.79 -9.75 -3.22
C THR A 117 6.39 -10.27 -1.85
N ARG A 118 7.08 -11.30 -1.33
CA ARG A 118 6.86 -11.82 0.03
C ARG A 118 7.26 -10.80 1.09
N ILE A 119 8.43 -10.18 0.96
CA ILE A 119 8.89 -9.13 1.88
C ILE A 119 7.89 -7.98 1.91
N SER A 120 7.44 -7.48 0.75
CA SER A 120 6.42 -6.43 0.65
C SER A 120 5.10 -6.82 1.32
N SER A 121 4.64 -8.07 1.13
CA SER A 121 3.40 -8.56 1.75
C SER A 121 3.51 -8.61 3.28
N VAL A 122 4.65 -9.08 3.80
CA VAL A 122 4.91 -9.12 5.24
C VAL A 122 5.08 -7.71 5.82
N TYR A 123 5.73 -6.81 5.08
CA TYR A 123 5.85 -5.39 5.42
C TYR A 123 4.47 -4.72 5.54
N MET A 124 3.54 -4.95 4.61
CA MET A 124 2.18 -4.42 4.70
C MET A 124 1.46 -4.89 5.96
N ILE A 125 1.57 -6.19 6.28
CA ILE A 125 0.96 -6.76 7.49
C ILE A 125 1.53 -6.07 8.73
N ALA A 126 2.85 -5.96 8.82
CA ALA A 126 3.53 -5.29 9.93
C ALA A 126 3.15 -3.79 10.02
N SER A 127 3.09 -3.09 8.89
CA SER A 127 2.73 -1.68 8.81
C SER A 127 1.33 -1.41 9.36
N ILE A 128 0.38 -2.25 8.98
CA ILE A 128 -1.01 -2.16 9.41
C ILE A 128 -1.20 -2.58 10.88
N GLU A 129 -0.49 -3.62 11.32
CA GLU A 129 -0.45 -4.00 12.73
C GLU A 129 0.11 -2.85 13.60
N ARG A 130 1.14 -2.15 13.14
CA ARG A 130 1.77 -1.02 13.83
C ARG A 130 0.92 0.26 13.81
N SER A 131 0.22 0.54 12.71
CA SER A 131 -0.61 1.76 12.58
C SER A 131 -1.98 1.64 13.25
N ARG A 132 -2.45 0.41 13.54
CA ARG A 132 -3.77 0.16 14.13
C ARG A 132 -4.10 1.03 15.36
N PRO A 133 -3.23 1.18 16.38
CA PRO A 133 -3.56 1.99 17.55
C PRO A 133 -3.82 3.46 17.20
N ALA A 134 -3.02 4.02 16.28
CA ALA A 134 -3.19 5.40 15.81
C ALA A 134 -4.47 5.55 14.97
N ALA A 135 -4.72 4.60 14.06
CA ALA A 135 -5.95 4.57 13.26
C ALA A 135 -7.21 4.45 14.14
N GLU A 136 -7.17 3.61 15.19
CA GLU A 136 -8.27 3.51 16.16
C GLU A 136 -8.49 4.80 16.96
N ALA A 137 -7.41 5.52 17.30
CA ALA A 137 -7.51 6.82 17.96
C ALA A 137 -8.13 7.87 17.04
N GLN A 138 -7.61 7.99 15.81
CA GLN A 138 -8.13 8.90 14.78
C GLN A 138 -9.61 8.61 14.47
N ARG A 139 -9.99 7.34 14.40
CA ARG A 139 -11.39 6.92 14.22
C ARG A 139 -12.28 7.43 15.36
N ARG A 140 -11.86 7.30 16.62
CA ARG A 140 -12.63 7.80 17.77
C ARG A 140 -12.75 9.33 17.77
N GLU A 141 -11.70 10.02 17.36
CA GLU A 141 -11.72 11.49 17.22
C GLU A 141 -12.69 11.93 16.12
N PHE A 142 -12.68 11.24 14.97
CA PHE A 142 -13.62 11.50 13.88
C PHE A 142 -15.06 11.18 14.27
N GLU A 143 -15.31 10.08 14.97
CA GLU A 143 -16.63 9.75 15.53
C GLU A 143 -17.14 10.83 16.48
N ALA A 144 -16.29 11.32 17.39
CA ALA A 144 -16.65 12.41 18.30
C ALA A 144 -16.94 13.73 17.56
N MET A 145 -16.20 14.01 16.49
CA MET A 145 -16.44 15.18 15.62
C MET A 145 -17.78 15.07 14.90
N VAL A 146 -18.10 13.91 14.33
CA VAL A 146 -19.39 13.63 13.68
C VAL A 146 -20.53 13.82 14.68
N GLU A 147 -20.42 13.31 15.91
CA GLU A 147 -21.45 13.49 16.93
C GLU A 147 -21.62 14.96 17.35
N ALA A 148 -20.52 15.71 17.47
CA ALA A 148 -20.56 17.14 17.79
C ALA A 148 -21.19 17.99 16.67
N GLN A 149 -20.93 17.63 15.40
CA GLN A 149 -21.55 18.27 14.24
C GLN A 149 -23.04 17.88 14.14
N CYS A 150 -23.38 16.61 14.35
CA CYS A 150 -24.75 16.11 14.39
C CYS A 150 -25.65 16.87 15.40
N ALA A 151 -25.10 17.32 16.52
CA ALA A 151 -25.83 18.11 17.52
C ALA A 151 -26.24 19.51 17.02
N GLN A 152 -25.59 20.01 15.97
CA GLN A 152 -25.77 21.35 15.41
C GLN A 152 -26.37 21.34 13.99
N SER A 153 -26.33 20.19 13.32
CA SER A 153 -26.86 19.99 11.97
C SER A 153 -28.32 19.54 11.97
N ASP A 154 -28.97 19.65 10.81
CA ASP A 154 -30.30 19.07 10.60
C ASP A 154 -30.25 17.52 10.58
N PRO A 155 -31.39 16.83 10.78
CA PRO A 155 -31.43 15.37 10.87
C PRO A 155 -30.99 14.63 9.60
N GLU A 156 -31.07 15.24 8.43
CA GLU A 156 -30.66 14.62 7.16
C GLU A 156 -29.14 14.68 7.02
N THR A 157 -28.55 15.84 7.27
CA THR A 157 -27.08 16.02 7.31
C THR A 157 -26.44 15.12 8.37
N CYS A 158 -27.02 15.04 9.57
CA CYS A 158 -26.53 14.12 10.61
C CYS A 158 -26.61 12.64 10.19
N ARG A 159 -27.65 12.25 9.46
CA ARG A 159 -27.74 10.88 8.92
C ARG A 159 -26.63 10.61 7.91
N SER A 160 -26.41 11.52 6.97
CA SER A 160 -25.36 11.40 5.95
C SER A 160 -23.97 11.23 6.57
N MET A 161 -23.61 12.06 7.56
CA MET A 161 -22.30 11.97 8.23
C MET A 161 -22.08 10.63 8.94
N ARG A 162 -23.13 10.07 9.56
CA ARG A 162 -23.06 8.74 10.20
C ARG A 162 -22.97 7.61 9.18
N GLU A 163 -23.64 7.75 8.04
CA GLU A 163 -23.55 6.79 6.94
C GLU A 163 -22.13 6.76 6.34
N GLU A 164 -21.48 7.92 6.19
CA GLU A 164 -20.08 8.01 5.77
C GLU A 164 -19.11 7.36 6.76
N LEU A 165 -19.30 7.61 8.07
CA LEU A 165 -18.53 6.94 9.12
C LEU A 165 -18.68 5.41 9.03
N ALA A 166 -19.91 4.92 8.89
CA ALA A 166 -20.18 3.49 8.75
C ALA A 166 -19.56 2.89 7.47
N ALA A 167 -19.56 3.64 6.36
CA ALA A 167 -18.92 3.20 5.12
C ALA A 167 -17.39 3.12 5.26
N GLY A 168 -16.76 4.08 5.95
CA GLY A 168 -15.33 4.06 6.27
C GLY A 168 -14.93 2.87 7.15
N ASP A 169 -15.74 2.56 8.16
CA ASP A 169 -15.56 1.38 9.02
C ASP A 169 -15.67 0.08 8.21
N ALA A 170 -16.70 -0.05 7.37
CA ALA A 170 -16.89 -1.21 6.52
C ALA A 170 -15.73 -1.41 5.52
N MET A 171 -15.20 -0.32 4.95
CA MET A 171 -14.02 -0.37 4.08
C MET A 171 -12.79 -0.86 4.83
N SER A 172 -12.53 -0.31 6.02
CA SER A 172 -11.40 -0.69 6.87
C SER A 172 -11.46 -2.17 7.22
N GLU A 173 -12.62 -2.66 7.67
CA GLU A 173 -12.83 -4.09 7.97
C GLU A 173 -12.59 -4.96 6.73
N ALA A 174 -13.08 -4.54 5.56
CA ALA A 174 -12.91 -5.28 4.33
C ALA A 174 -11.44 -5.36 3.89
N LEU A 175 -10.65 -4.29 4.08
CA LEU A 175 -9.20 -4.29 3.85
C LEU A 175 -8.49 -5.26 4.80
N PHE A 176 -8.81 -5.24 6.10
CA PHE A 176 -8.25 -6.20 7.07
C PHE A 176 -8.57 -7.65 6.69
N LYS A 177 -9.81 -7.90 6.26
CA LYS A 177 -10.24 -9.23 5.81
C LYS A 177 -9.52 -9.67 4.54
N ALA A 178 -9.29 -8.76 3.59
CA ALA A 178 -8.51 -9.04 2.38
C ALA A 178 -7.06 -9.40 2.74
N LEU A 179 -6.41 -8.65 3.63
CA LEU A 179 -5.05 -8.93 4.11
C LEU A 179 -4.94 -10.27 4.82
N GLY A 180 -6.00 -10.69 5.53
CA GLY A 180 -6.08 -12.02 6.13
C GLY A 180 -6.00 -13.18 5.12
N LYS A 181 -6.08 -12.92 3.81
CA LYS A 181 -5.86 -13.91 2.75
C LYS A 181 -4.39 -14.09 2.38
N LEU A 182 -3.51 -13.16 2.76
CA LEU A 182 -2.08 -13.33 2.60
C LEU A 182 -1.57 -14.41 3.55
N PRO A 183 -0.55 -15.20 3.17
CA PRO A 183 0.08 -16.13 4.09
C PRO A 183 0.63 -15.36 5.30
N PRO A 184 0.34 -15.80 6.54
CA PRO A 184 0.82 -15.08 7.72
C PRO A 184 2.36 -15.07 7.75
N PRO A 185 2.99 -14.01 8.26
CA PRO A 185 4.44 -13.99 8.47
C PRO A 185 4.86 -15.09 9.45
N THR A 186 5.96 -15.79 9.17
CA THR A 186 6.58 -16.72 10.12
C THR A 186 7.14 -15.97 11.32
N ALA A 187 7.47 -16.68 12.40
CA ALA A 187 8.11 -16.06 13.55
C ALA A 187 9.47 -15.40 13.19
N GLY A 188 10.22 -15.98 12.26
CA GLY A 188 11.47 -15.42 11.76
C GLY A 188 11.24 -14.14 10.98
N GLU A 189 10.33 -14.16 10.00
CA GLU A 189 9.97 -12.98 9.21
C GLU A 189 9.41 -11.84 10.08
N ARG A 190 8.60 -12.14 11.12
CA ARG A 190 8.15 -11.14 12.10
C ARG A 190 9.31 -10.52 12.86
N ALA A 191 10.24 -11.33 13.38
CA ALA A 191 11.39 -10.83 14.10
C ALA A 191 12.31 -9.96 13.23
N LEU A 192 12.41 -10.27 11.93
CA LEU A 192 13.11 -9.45 10.96
C LEU A 192 12.39 -8.12 10.73
N MET A 193 11.07 -8.12 10.56
CA MET A 193 10.30 -6.88 10.47
C MET A 193 10.45 -6.03 11.73
N ASP A 194 10.40 -6.61 12.93
CA ASP A 194 10.58 -5.84 14.17
C ASP A 194 11.93 -5.11 14.22
N ARG A 195 12.98 -5.68 13.61
CA ARG A 195 14.33 -5.10 13.58
C ARG A 195 14.58 -4.13 12.44
N TYR A 196 14.08 -4.43 11.24
CA TYR A 196 14.43 -3.73 10.00
C TYR A 196 13.29 -2.88 9.42
N TYR A 197 12.10 -2.86 10.03
CA TYR A 197 10.94 -2.12 9.53
C TYR A 197 11.30 -0.67 9.14
N ASP A 198 11.93 0.08 10.03
CA ASP A 198 12.22 1.50 9.79
C ASP A 198 13.23 1.68 8.63
N GLN A 199 14.23 0.80 8.51
CA GLN A 199 15.19 0.83 7.40
C GLN A 199 14.53 0.48 6.07
N LEU A 200 13.64 -0.52 6.08
CA LEU A 200 12.86 -0.88 4.90
C LEU A 200 11.91 0.24 4.51
N THR A 201 11.23 0.88 5.47
CA THR A 201 10.38 2.05 5.22
C THR A 201 11.17 3.19 4.60
N LEU A 202 12.36 3.49 5.11
CA LEU A 202 13.23 4.53 4.54
C LEU A 202 13.66 4.18 3.11
N ALA A 203 14.15 2.96 2.89
CA ALA A 203 14.55 2.51 1.56
C ALA A 203 13.39 2.55 0.55
N MET A 204 12.18 2.20 0.99
CA MET A 204 10.97 2.23 0.16
C MET A 204 10.34 3.63 0.03
N GLY A 205 10.74 4.58 0.89
CA GLY A 205 10.10 5.89 1.08
C GLY A 205 10.95 7.10 0.68
N GLU A 206 12.24 6.94 0.37
CA GLU A 206 13.06 8.01 -0.20
C GLU A 206 12.72 8.24 -1.68
N ASP A 207 11.61 8.94 -1.89
CA ASP A 207 11.52 9.94 -2.96
C ASP A 207 12.19 11.20 -2.39
N GLU A 208 13.48 11.43 -2.69
CA GLU A 208 14.13 12.74 -2.49
C GLU A 208 13.40 13.77 -3.39
N GLY A 209 12.21 14.20 -2.99
CA GLY A 209 11.35 15.02 -3.86
C GLY A 209 9.94 15.34 -3.41
N SER A 210 9.48 14.96 -2.21
CA SER A 210 8.19 15.47 -1.69
C SER A 210 8.43 16.67 -0.77
N PRO A 211 7.88 17.86 -1.09
CA PRO A 211 8.05 19.04 -0.26
C PRO A 211 7.43 18.78 1.11
N GLU A 212 8.10 19.32 2.12
CA GLU A 212 7.70 19.49 3.51
C GLU A 212 6.24 19.12 3.79
N GLU A 213 6.05 18.20 4.73
CA GLU A 213 4.85 18.10 5.53
C GLU A 213 4.34 19.51 5.85
N GLY A 214 3.31 19.92 5.11
CA GLY A 214 2.56 21.14 5.39
C GLY A 214 1.88 20.96 6.73
N SER A 215 2.59 21.40 7.77
CA SER A 215 2.05 21.90 9.03
C SER A 215 0.61 22.35 8.85
N TRP A 216 -0.35 21.59 9.38
CA TRP A 216 -1.74 22.04 9.55
C TRP A 216 -1.84 23.03 10.72
N ASP A 217 -0.91 23.96 10.77
CA ASP A 217 -0.82 25.01 11.77
C ASP A 217 -0.22 26.23 11.05
N ASP A 218 -1.07 27.00 10.37
CA ASP A 218 -1.21 28.42 10.68
C ASP A 218 -2.41 29.06 9.96
N SER A 219 -3.35 29.51 10.80
CA SER A 219 -4.23 30.67 10.65
C SER A 219 -5.09 30.87 9.38
N GLU A 220 -6.39 30.76 9.61
CA GLU A 220 -7.45 31.47 8.91
C GLU A 220 -7.14 32.97 8.71
N GLU A 221 -7.25 33.46 7.47
CA GLU A 221 -7.64 34.85 7.23
C GLU A 221 -8.84 34.84 6.25
N TYR A 222 -10.02 34.87 6.85
CA TYR A 222 -11.29 35.12 6.16
C TYR A 222 -11.29 36.56 5.67
N SER A 223 -11.17 36.79 4.36
CA SER A 223 -11.45 38.08 3.76
C SER A 223 -12.96 38.26 3.60
N ASP A 224 -13.52 39.14 4.41
CA ASP A 224 -14.92 39.61 4.37
C ASP A 224 -15.26 40.23 3.00
N PRO A 225 -16.35 39.81 2.32
CA PRO A 225 -16.74 40.40 1.05
C PRO A 225 -17.83 41.47 1.24
N GLU A 226 -17.47 42.65 1.74
CA GLU A 226 -18.24 43.88 1.48
C GLU A 226 -17.29 45.09 1.33
N GLU A 227 -17.13 45.58 0.10
CA GLU A 227 -17.16 47.01 -0.26
C GLU A 227 -17.39 47.20 -1.78
#